data_AF-A0A9P6V6J4-F1
#
_entry.id   AF-A0A9P6V6J4-F1
#
_cell.length_a   1.000
_cell.length_b   1.000
_cell.length_c   1.000
_cell.angle_alpha   90.00
_cell.angle_beta   90.00
_cell.angle_gamma   90.00
#
_symmetry.space_group_name_H-M   'P 1'
#
loop_
_entity.id
_entity.type
_entity.pdbx_description
1 polymer ?
#
loop_
_entity_poly.entity_id
_entity_poly.type
_entity_poly.pdbx_seq_one_letter_code
_entity_poly.pdbx_strand_id
1 'polypeptide(L)'
;MSKASFERKAIGILYDFQKSRKVWGDLVSDGLTQANALVNVQLQQGYVDSAGYWPPALDQFLDLKDRFESKLQKKADALAMDFETTFTKMSAQYSKMKLQTSQFEYLMEEATEAFGEAYTYRDHFGTTCTLEQIWIQLERAFGMYTQQIALNREILDQLVARNQHQQNPAFSAPQPPSTSLQQEGSSITEAAAATSLSTQGLNSVGIHAPMPRDKDQGMILLSAWLNQPHLKTDALATFDEFCQVEMYEGE
;
A
#
# COMPACT_ATOMS: atom_id res chain seq x y z
N MET A 1 29.91 31.36 -13.23
CA MET A 1 29.52 30.12 -13.93
C MET A 1 29.22 30.45 -15.39
N SER A 2 29.58 29.63 -16.38
CA SER A 2 29.15 29.85 -17.77
C SER A 2 27.77 29.25 -18.01
N LYS A 3 27.01 29.75 -18.99
CA LYS A 3 25.69 29.19 -19.36
C LYS A 3 25.76 27.69 -19.66
N ALA A 4 26.74 27.25 -20.46
CA ALA A 4 26.95 25.82 -20.74
C ALA A 4 27.30 24.96 -19.51
N SER A 5 27.92 25.53 -18.47
CA SER A 5 28.16 24.80 -17.21
C SER A 5 26.90 24.72 -16.34
N PHE A 6 26.04 25.74 -16.42
CA PHE A 6 24.75 25.78 -15.76
C PHE A 6 23.77 24.79 -16.39
N GLU A 7 23.69 24.78 -17.72
CA GLU A 7 22.82 23.89 -18.50
C GLU A 7 23.10 22.41 -18.19
N ARG A 8 24.38 22.01 -18.22
CA ARG A 8 24.80 20.65 -17.85
C ARG A 8 24.41 20.26 -16.42
N LYS A 9 24.43 21.22 -15.46
CA LYS A 9 24.02 20.98 -14.07
C LYS A 9 22.51 20.73 -13.98
N ALA A 10 21.69 21.52 -14.68
CA ALA A 10 20.25 21.33 -14.72
C ALA A 10 19.87 19.99 -15.38
N ILE A 11 20.47 19.68 -16.54
CA ILE A 11 20.28 18.41 -17.25
C ILE A 11 20.64 17.22 -16.35
N GLY A 12 21.77 17.30 -15.62
CA GLY A 12 22.18 16.27 -14.67
C GLY A 12 21.14 16.02 -13.58
N ILE A 13 20.55 17.09 -13.01
CA ILE A 13 19.50 16.97 -12.00
C ILE A 13 18.24 16.28 -12.57
N LEU A 14 17.81 16.66 -13.77
CA LEU A 14 16.64 16.06 -14.43
C LEU A 14 16.85 14.57 -14.72
N TYR A 15 18.02 14.22 -15.25
CA TYR A 15 18.38 12.83 -15.52
C TYR A 15 18.39 11.98 -14.24
N ASP A 16 18.98 12.50 -13.15
CA ASP A 16 19.01 11.80 -11.87
C ASP A 16 17.61 11.63 -11.26
N PHE A 17 16.72 12.61 -11.46
CA PHE A 17 15.31 12.52 -11.07
C PHE A 17 14.58 11.41 -11.83
N GLN A 18 14.73 11.35 -13.17
CA GLN A 18 14.16 10.28 -13.99
C GLN A 18 14.68 8.90 -13.57
N LYS A 19 15.97 8.79 -13.28
CA LYS A 19 16.57 7.54 -12.80
C LYS A 19 15.95 7.10 -11.48
N SER A 20 15.74 8.00 -10.52
CA SER A 20 15.07 7.69 -9.26
C SER A 20 13.62 7.24 -9.46
N ARG A 21 12.89 7.85 -10.40
CA ARG A 21 11.54 7.43 -10.79
C ARG A 21 11.49 6.03 -11.41
N LYS A 22 12.46 5.68 -12.25
CA LYS A 22 12.54 4.33 -12.83
C LYS A 22 12.73 3.28 -11.73
N VAL A 23 13.67 3.51 -10.81
CA VAL A 23 13.90 2.61 -9.67
C VAL A 23 12.66 2.52 -8.77
N TRP A 24 11.91 3.60 -8.60
CA TRP A 24 10.62 3.55 -7.90
C TRP A 24 9.65 2.56 -8.57
N GLY A 25 9.53 2.58 -9.90
CA GLY A 25 8.67 1.66 -10.65
C GLY A 25 9.01 0.18 -10.37
N ASP A 26 10.30 -0.16 -10.36
CA ASP A 26 10.75 -1.52 -10.03
C ASP A 26 10.35 -1.93 -8.60
N LEU A 27 10.52 -1.01 -7.62
CA LEU A 27 10.17 -1.25 -6.23
C LEU A 27 8.66 -1.42 -5.99
N VAL A 28 7.81 -0.80 -6.81
CA VAL A 28 6.35 -0.99 -6.72
C VAL A 28 5.97 -2.45 -6.98
N SER A 29 6.60 -3.08 -7.98
CA SER A 29 6.37 -4.50 -8.31
C SER A 29 6.80 -5.44 -7.18
N ASP A 30 7.98 -5.19 -6.61
CA ASP A 30 8.50 -5.94 -5.45
C ASP A 30 7.55 -5.80 -4.25
N GLY A 31 7.15 -4.57 -3.94
CA GLY A 31 6.25 -4.27 -2.84
C GLY A 31 4.87 -4.90 -3.03
N LEU A 32 4.34 -4.94 -4.24
CA LEU A 32 3.07 -5.59 -4.54
C LEU A 32 3.15 -7.10 -4.30
N THR A 33 4.25 -7.72 -4.72
CA THR A 33 4.47 -9.16 -4.52
C THR A 33 4.48 -9.51 -3.03
N GLN A 34 5.18 -8.70 -2.23
CA GLN A 34 5.25 -8.87 -0.77
C GLN A 34 3.90 -8.60 -0.09
N ALA A 35 3.23 -7.50 -0.43
CA ALA A 35 1.92 -7.16 0.11
C ALA A 35 0.88 -8.24 -0.20
N ASN A 36 0.85 -8.75 -1.43
CA ASN A 36 -0.06 -9.82 -1.83
C ASN A 36 0.24 -11.12 -1.05
N ALA A 37 1.52 -11.47 -0.89
CA ALA A 37 1.90 -12.62 -0.08
C ALA A 37 1.45 -12.46 1.39
N LEU A 38 1.59 -11.26 1.96
CA LEU A 38 1.18 -10.96 3.33
C LEU A 38 -0.34 -11.06 3.50
N VAL A 39 -1.13 -10.44 2.61
CA VAL A 39 -2.60 -10.56 2.62
C VAL A 39 -3.02 -12.02 2.53
N ASN A 40 -2.40 -12.82 1.67
CA ASN A 40 -2.71 -14.25 1.56
C ASN A 40 -2.43 -15.02 2.85
N VAL A 41 -1.34 -14.71 3.57
CA VAL A 41 -1.05 -15.33 4.87
C VAL A 41 -2.09 -14.90 5.92
N GLN A 42 -2.49 -13.64 5.94
CA GLN A 42 -3.52 -13.14 6.87
C GLN A 42 -4.89 -13.75 6.63
N LEU A 43 -5.23 -14.03 5.36
CA LEU A 43 -6.43 -14.79 5.00
C LEU A 43 -6.33 -16.24 5.48
N GLN A 44 -5.15 -16.86 5.35
CA GLN A 44 -4.89 -18.20 5.89
C GLN A 44 -5.03 -18.27 7.41
N GLN A 45 -4.55 -17.26 8.13
CA GLN A 45 -4.74 -17.14 9.58
C GLN A 45 -6.24 -17.07 9.94
N GLY A 46 -7.01 -16.25 9.23
CA GLY A 46 -8.46 -16.14 9.45
C GLY A 46 -9.25 -17.45 9.20
N TYR A 47 -8.75 -18.35 8.35
CA TYR A 47 -9.35 -19.68 8.17
C TYR A 47 -9.15 -20.60 9.39
N VAL A 48 -8.04 -20.45 10.12
CA VAL A 48 -7.76 -21.25 11.32
C VAL A 48 -8.60 -20.81 12.51
N ASP A 49 -8.86 -19.51 12.60
CA ASP A 49 -9.65 -18.90 13.68
C ASP A 49 -11.15 -19.18 13.54
N SER A 50 -11.62 -19.36 12.31
CA SER A 50 -13.04 -19.54 12.02
C SER A 50 -13.46 -21.00 12.23
N ALA A 51 -14.27 -21.27 13.26
CA ALA A 51 -14.76 -22.60 13.63
C ALA A 51 -15.49 -23.37 12.51
N GLY A 52 -15.91 -22.70 11.43
CA GLY A 52 -16.53 -23.33 10.25
C GLY A 52 -15.54 -23.76 9.16
N TYR A 53 -14.27 -23.37 9.24
CA TYR A 53 -13.26 -23.62 8.19
C TYR A 53 -12.16 -24.58 8.62
N TRP A 54 -11.82 -24.64 9.91
CA TRP A 54 -10.92 -25.65 10.44
C TRP A 54 -11.63 -27.02 10.51
N PRO A 55 -11.17 -28.06 9.77
CA PRO A 55 -11.84 -29.35 9.79
C PRO A 55 -11.72 -30.02 11.17
N PRO A 56 -12.82 -30.44 11.81
CA PRO A 56 -12.77 -31.11 13.12
C PRO A 56 -11.93 -32.40 13.12
N ALA A 57 -11.81 -33.05 11.96
CA ALA A 57 -10.94 -34.21 11.78
C ALA A 57 -9.45 -33.90 12.00
N LEU A 58 -9.04 -32.63 11.99
CA LEU A 58 -7.68 -32.22 12.30
C LEU A 58 -7.43 -32.02 13.80
N ASP A 59 -8.48 -31.88 14.62
CA ASP A 59 -8.36 -31.70 16.07
C ASP A 59 -7.85 -32.97 16.78
N GLN A 60 -7.92 -34.12 16.10
CA GLN A 60 -7.35 -35.38 16.58
C GLN A 60 -5.80 -35.36 16.61
N PHE A 61 -5.17 -34.43 15.89
CA PHE A 61 -3.71 -34.27 15.89
C PHE A 61 -3.30 -33.24 16.95
N LEU A 62 -2.70 -33.71 18.03
CA LEU A 62 -2.20 -32.87 19.12
C LEU A 62 -1.27 -31.76 18.58
N ASP A 63 -1.48 -30.53 19.05
CA ASP A 63 -0.71 -29.33 18.72
C ASP A 63 -0.66 -28.95 17.22
N LEU A 64 -1.41 -29.62 16.34
CA LEU A 64 -1.33 -29.35 14.89
C LEU A 64 -1.77 -27.91 14.58
N LYS A 65 -2.84 -27.47 15.22
CA LYS A 65 -3.38 -26.11 15.08
C LYS A 65 -2.34 -25.07 15.52
N ASP A 66 -1.83 -25.17 16.74
CA ASP A 66 -0.82 -24.26 17.30
C ASP A 66 0.46 -24.21 16.45
N ARG A 67 0.93 -25.36 15.95
CA ARG A 67 2.10 -25.43 15.07
C ARG A 67 1.84 -24.74 13.73
N PHE A 68 0.64 -24.91 13.17
CA PHE A 68 0.26 -24.28 11.92
C PHE A 68 0.14 -22.77 12.08
N GLU A 69 -0.53 -22.29 13.14
CA GLU A 69 -0.62 -20.86 13.50
C GLU A 69 0.77 -20.26 13.71
N SER A 70 1.62 -20.90 14.51
CA SER A 70 3.00 -20.43 14.74
C SER A 70 3.81 -20.33 13.43
N LYS A 71 3.61 -21.27 12.50
CA LYS A 71 4.27 -21.25 11.19
C LYS A 71 3.74 -20.09 10.32
N LEU A 72 2.43 -19.87 10.30
CA LEU A 72 1.84 -18.75 9.56
C LEU A 72 2.30 -17.41 10.14
N GLN A 73 2.35 -17.28 11.47
CA GLN A 73 2.80 -16.07 12.14
C GLN A 73 4.25 -15.72 11.77
N LYS A 74 5.17 -16.68 11.91
CA LYS A 74 6.58 -16.47 11.51
C LYS A 74 6.71 -16.05 10.05
N LYS A 75 5.87 -16.61 9.18
CA LYS A 75 5.85 -16.24 7.76
C LYS A 75 5.29 -14.83 7.55
N ALA A 76 4.23 -14.45 8.26
CA ALA A 76 3.65 -13.12 8.21
C ALA A 76 4.65 -12.06 8.69
N ASP A 77 5.36 -12.31 9.79
CA ASP A 77 6.37 -11.41 10.33
C ASP A 77 7.55 -11.22 9.36
N ALA A 78 8.04 -12.30 8.77
CA ALA A 78 9.08 -12.23 7.74
C ALA A 78 8.64 -11.40 6.52
N LEU A 79 7.42 -11.64 6.02
CA LEU A 79 6.87 -10.87 4.90
C LEU A 79 6.63 -9.40 5.24
N ALA A 80 6.21 -9.10 6.47
CA ALA A 80 6.07 -7.73 6.95
C ALA A 80 7.42 -7.00 6.97
N MET A 81 8.48 -7.64 7.48
CA MET A 81 9.83 -7.08 7.46
C MET A 81 10.37 -6.86 6.04
N ASP A 82 10.12 -7.81 5.13
CA ASP A 82 10.49 -7.67 3.72
C ASP A 82 9.77 -6.50 3.06
N PHE A 83 8.47 -6.33 3.37
CA PHE A 83 7.65 -5.23 2.86
C PHE A 83 8.09 -3.86 3.40
N GLU A 84 8.40 -3.77 4.70
CA GLU A 84 9.00 -2.58 5.33
C GLU A 84 10.36 -2.22 4.71
N THR A 85 11.16 -3.24 4.37
CA THR A 85 12.45 -3.05 3.70
C THR A 85 12.26 -2.44 2.31
N THR A 86 11.30 -2.93 1.52
CA THR A 86 10.96 -2.35 0.22
C THR A 86 10.45 -0.92 0.36
N PHE A 87 9.57 -0.66 1.32
CA PHE A 87 9.08 0.70 1.59
C PHE A 87 10.20 1.66 2.00
N THR A 88 11.19 1.18 2.77
CA THR A 88 12.39 1.97 3.13
C THR A 88 13.21 2.33 1.88
N LYS A 89 13.38 1.39 0.94
CA LYS A 89 14.03 1.67 -0.35
C LYS A 89 13.24 2.70 -1.16
N MET A 90 11.91 2.62 -1.18
CA MET A 90 11.06 3.62 -1.85
C MET A 90 11.22 5.00 -1.20
N SER A 91 11.23 5.07 0.13
CA SER A 91 11.46 6.31 0.89
C SER A 91 12.82 6.94 0.59
N ALA A 92 13.86 6.11 0.38
CA ALA A 92 15.17 6.58 -0.05
C ALA A 92 15.14 7.17 -1.46
N GLN A 93 14.39 6.58 -2.41
CA GLN A 93 14.21 7.17 -3.74
C GLN A 93 13.40 8.47 -3.69
N TYR A 94 12.35 8.53 -2.87
CA TYR A 94 11.62 9.77 -2.61
C TYR A 94 12.53 10.88 -2.07
N SER A 95 13.42 10.54 -1.14
CA SER A 95 14.37 11.51 -0.58
C SER A 95 15.35 12.04 -1.62
N LYS A 96 15.78 11.20 -2.58
CA LYS A 96 16.60 11.63 -3.73
C LYS A 96 15.82 12.58 -4.64
N MET A 97 14.57 12.23 -4.98
CA MET A 97 13.68 13.09 -5.77
C MET A 97 13.49 14.46 -5.12
N LYS A 98 13.24 14.48 -3.81
CA LYS A 98 13.14 15.72 -3.05
C LYS A 98 14.42 16.55 -3.11
N LEU A 99 15.58 15.92 -2.94
CA LEU A 99 16.87 16.60 -3.03
C LEU A 99 17.10 17.20 -4.42
N GLN A 100 16.79 16.46 -5.48
CA GLN A 100 16.92 16.91 -6.87
C GLN A 100 16.00 18.11 -7.15
N THR A 101 14.75 18.05 -6.67
CA THR A 101 13.81 19.19 -6.73
C THR A 101 14.40 20.41 -6.02
N SER A 102 14.84 20.30 -4.76
CA SER A 102 15.45 21.44 -4.05
C SER A 102 16.74 21.96 -4.70
N GLN A 103 17.54 21.08 -5.31
CA GLN A 103 18.74 21.48 -6.07
C GLN A 103 18.37 22.28 -7.32
N PHE A 104 17.28 21.93 -7.99
CA PHE A 104 16.80 22.65 -9.16
C PHE A 104 16.23 24.03 -8.79
N GLU A 105 15.52 24.12 -7.67
CA GLU A 105 15.04 25.39 -7.11
C GLU A 105 16.20 26.35 -6.81
N TYR A 106 17.23 25.86 -6.11
CA TYR A 106 18.44 26.64 -5.88
C TYR A 106 19.13 27.05 -7.19
N LEU A 107 19.12 26.17 -8.18
CA LEU A 107 19.69 26.45 -9.48
C LEU A 107 18.91 27.56 -10.22
N MET A 108 17.59 27.63 -10.08
CA MET A 108 16.76 28.73 -10.61
C MET A 108 17.16 30.08 -10.01
N GLU A 109 17.36 30.12 -8.70
CA GLU A 109 17.82 31.32 -7.98
C GLU A 109 19.21 31.73 -8.49
N GLU A 110 20.16 30.79 -8.55
CA GLU A 110 21.52 31.00 -9.08
C GLU A 110 21.49 31.54 -10.53
N ALA A 111 20.61 31.01 -11.38
CA ALA A 111 20.44 31.49 -12.76
C ALA A 111 19.97 32.94 -12.82
N THR A 112 19.00 33.29 -11.98
CA THR A 112 18.41 34.62 -11.92
C THR A 112 19.44 35.64 -11.48
N GLU A 113 20.25 35.31 -10.46
CA GLU A 113 21.34 36.17 -9.99
C GLU A 113 22.48 36.31 -11.02
N ALA A 114 22.86 35.22 -11.69
CA ALA A 114 24.02 35.21 -12.58
C ALA A 114 23.73 35.72 -13.99
N PHE A 115 22.53 35.45 -14.53
CA PHE A 115 22.17 35.70 -15.92
C PHE A 115 20.97 36.64 -16.11
N GLY A 116 20.28 36.98 -15.01
CA GLY A 116 19.12 37.88 -14.99
C GLY A 116 17.78 37.17 -15.21
N GLU A 117 16.70 37.82 -14.78
CA GLU A 117 15.32 37.30 -14.86
C GLU A 117 14.90 36.88 -16.27
N ALA A 118 15.36 37.58 -17.30
CA ALA A 118 15.05 37.24 -18.68
C ALA A 118 15.48 35.80 -19.02
N TYR A 119 16.65 35.36 -18.54
CA TYR A 119 17.14 34.01 -18.78
C TYR A 119 16.29 32.94 -18.07
N THR A 120 15.84 33.22 -16.85
CA THR A 120 15.07 32.28 -16.04
C THR A 120 13.63 32.11 -16.54
N TYR A 121 12.97 33.22 -16.88
CA TYR A 121 11.52 33.26 -17.06
C TYR A 121 11.06 33.45 -18.50
N ARG A 122 11.93 33.93 -19.40
CA ARG A 122 11.53 34.35 -20.75
C ARG A 122 12.31 33.66 -21.86
N ASP A 123 13.61 33.57 -21.70
CA ASP A 123 14.48 32.98 -22.71
C ASP A 123 14.46 31.45 -22.56
N HIS A 124 14.56 30.74 -23.68
CA HIS A 124 14.58 29.28 -23.66
C HIS A 124 15.91 28.78 -23.06
N PHE A 125 15.81 27.87 -22.10
CA PHE A 125 16.95 27.20 -21.47
C PHE A 125 17.53 26.12 -22.39
N GLY A 126 16.67 25.43 -23.14
CA GLY A 126 17.05 24.48 -24.17
C GLY A 126 16.41 24.84 -25.51
N THR A 127 15.68 23.89 -26.09
CA THR A 127 15.05 24.04 -27.40
C THR A 127 13.74 24.81 -27.34
N THR A 128 12.87 24.49 -26.36
CA THR A 128 11.47 24.93 -26.41
C THR A 128 10.95 25.53 -25.12
N CYS A 129 11.67 25.38 -24.01
CA CYS A 129 11.13 25.73 -22.69
C CYS A 129 12.03 26.69 -21.90
N THR A 130 11.41 27.52 -21.07
CA THR A 130 12.10 28.35 -20.08
C THR A 130 12.49 27.49 -18.87
N LEU A 131 13.43 27.97 -18.06
CA LEU A 131 13.86 27.27 -16.86
C LEU A 131 12.71 27.14 -15.84
N GLU A 132 11.88 28.18 -15.73
CA GLU A 132 10.66 28.14 -14.91
C GLU A 132 9.69 27.03 -15.34
N GLN A 133 9.47 26.85 -16.65
CA GLN A 133 8.60 25.79 -17.14
C GLN A 133 9.13 24.41 -16.76
N ILE A 134 10.45 24.20 -16.84
CA ILE A 134 11.09 22.96 -16.38
C ILE A 134 10.84 22.74 -14.89
N TRP A 135 11.05 23.77 -14.09
CA TRP A 135 10.82 23.74 -12.65
C TRP A 135 9.37 23.35 -12.30
N ILE A 136 8.38 23.99 -12.93
CA ILE A 136 6.96 23.70 -12.71
C ILE A 136 6.63 22.24 -13.01
N GLN A 137 7.17 21.68 -14.11
CA GLN A 137 6.92 20.28 -14.44
C GLN A 137 7.60 19.32 -13.45
N LEU A 138 8.82 19.64 -13.00
CA LEU A 138 9.55 18.87 -12.00
C LEU A 138 8.81 18.86 -10.65
N GLU A 139 8.39 20.03 -10.16
CA GLU A 139 7.63 20.18 -8.93
C GLU A 139 6.32 19.42 -9.00
N ARG A 140 5.59 19.55 -10.12
CA ARG A 140 4.34 18.82 -10.35
C ARG A 140 4.54 17.31 -10.31
N ALA A 141 5.58 16.79 -10.97
CA ALA A 141 5.90 15.37 -10.93
C ALA A 141 6.25 14.92 -9.51
N PHE A 142 7.09 15.67 -8.79
CA PHE A 142 7.46 15.39 -7.41
C PHE A 142 6.26 15.40 -6.45
N GLY A 143 5.31 16.32 -6.65
CA GLY A 143 4.07 16.39 -5.88
C GLY A 143 3.23 15.11 -5.96
N MET A 144 3.23 14.42 -7.11
CA MET A 144 2.56 13.13 -7.27
C MET A 144 3.22 12.04 -6.42
N TYR A 145 4.56 11.98 -6.42
CA TYR A 145 5.30 11.04 -5.58
C TYR A 145 5.15 11.32 -4.08
N THR A 146 4.98 12.59 -3.70
CA THR A 146 4.69 12.98 -2.31
C THR A 146 3.35 12.41 -1.83
N GLN A 147 2.31 12.51 -2.64
CA GLN A 147 1.01 11.91 -2.31
C GLN A 147 1.09 10.37 -2.30
N GLN A 148 1.81 9.80 -3.26
CA GLN A 148 1.91 8.36 -3.39
C GLN A 148 2.70 7.70 -2.25
N ILE A 149 3.80 8.30 -1.78
CA ILE A 149 4.57 7.75 -0.66
C ILE A 149 3.74 7.75 0.64
N ALA A 150 2.88 8.77 0.84
CA ALA A 150 1.99 8.83 1.98
C ALA A 150 0.93 7.71 1.93
N LEU A 151 0.31 7.48 0.78
CA LEU A 151 -0.63 6.37 0.59
C LEU A 151 0.05 5.01 0.80
N ASN A 152 1.25 4.82 0.23
CA ASN A 152 2.00 3.58 0.40
C ASN A 152 2.35 3.32 1.87
N ARG A 153 2.62 4.38 2.65
CA ARG A 153 2.85 4.27 4.10
C ARG A 153 1.60 3.79 4.82
N GLU A 154 0.45 4.39 4.51
CA GLU A 154 -0.83 4.02 5.10
C GLU A 154 -1.17 2.55 4.82
N ILE A 155 -0.96 2.10 3.56
CA ILE A 155 -1.17 0.70 3.18
C ILE A 155 -0.26 -0.23 3.99
N LEU A 156 1.02 0.10 4.12
CA LEU A 156 1.97 -0.66 4.94
C LEU A 156 1.50 -0.74 6.40
N ASP A 157 1.20 0.39 7.01
CA ASP A 157 0.78 0.46 8.42
C ASP A 157 -0.50 -0.36 8.64
N GLN A 158 -1.49 -0.30 7.73
CA GLN A 158 -2.70 -1.12 7.81
C GLN A 158 -2.42 -2.62 7.69
N LEU A 159 -1.57 -3.04 6.75
CA LEU A 159 -1.24 -4.46 6.55
C LEU A 159 -0.41 -5.01 7.71
N VAL A 160 0.53 -4.24 8.26
CA VAL A 160 1.34 -4.66 9.41
C VAL A 160 0.52 -4.68 10.69
N ALA A 161 -0.29 -3.65 10.96
CA ALA A 161 -1.16 -3.62 12.14
C ALA A 161 -2.14 -4.80 12.16
N ARG A 162 -2.64 -5.21 11.00
CA ARG A 162 -3.52 -6.39 10.86
C ARG A 162 -2.82 -7.69 11.24
N ASN A 163 -1.54 -7.85 10.87
CA ASN A 163 -0.74 -8.99 11.31
C ASN A 163 -0.62 -9.02 12.85
N GLN A 164 -0.46 -7.86 13.49
CA GLN A 164 -0.33 -7.76 14.95
C GLN A 164 -1.66 -7.99 15.69
N HIS A 165 -2.80 -7.56 15.15
CA HIS A 165 -4.11 -7.75 15.82
C HIS A 165 -4.55 -9.22 15.86
N GLN A 166 -4.14 -10.05 14.89
CA GLN A 166 -4.37 -11.49 14.94
C GLN A 166 -3.53 -12.18 16.05
N GLN A 167 -2.56 -11.50 16.66
CA GLN A 167 -1.77 -12.05 17.78
C GLN A 167 -2.50 -12.00 19.14
N ASN A 168 -3.64 -11.29 19.26
CA ASN A 168 -4.25 -11.00 20.57
C ASN A 168 -5.80 -11.08 20.57
N PRO A 169 -6.40 -12.28 20.52
CA PRO A 169 -7.85 -12.44 20.62
C PRO A 169 -8.43 -12.07 22.01
N ALA A 170 -7.59 -11.85 23.03
CA ALA A 170 -8.00 -11.55 24.40
C ALA A 170 -8.74 -10.21 24.58
N PHE A 171 -8.78 -9.34 23.56
CA PHE A 171 -9.39 -8.01 23.64
C PHE A 171 -10.72 -7.84 22.90
N SER A 172 -11.26 -8.88 22.25
CA SER A 172 -12.42 -8.74 21.35
C SER A 172 -13.68 -9.52 21.73
N ALA A 173 -13.75 -10.16 22.91
CA ALA A 173 -15.01 -10.71 23.38
C ALA A 173 -15.85 -9.60 24.07
N PRO A 174 -17.05 -9.23 23.56
CA PRO A 174 -18.01 -8.51 24.38
C PRO A 174 -18.40 -9.45 25.52
N GLN A 175 -18.11 -9.06 26.78
CA GLN A 175 -18.64 -9.81 27.91
C GLN A 175 -20.17 -9.80 27.84
N PRO A 176 -20.85 -10.96 27.91
CA PRO A 176 -22.29 -10.98 28.03
C PRO A 176 -22.68 -10.31 29.36
N PRO A 177 -23.80 -9.55 29.40
CA PRO A 177 -24.22 -8.90 30.63
C PRO A 177 -24.52 -9.97 31.68
N SER A 178 -23.77 -9.93 32.78
CA SER A 178 -24.00 -10.71 33.98
C SER A 178 -25.42 -10.46 34.48
N THR A 179 -26.34 -11.36 34.15
CA THR A 179 -27.72 -11.27 34.62
C THR A 179 -27.78 -12.02 35.94
N SER A 180 -27.85 -11.26 37.02
CA SER A 180 -28.06 -11.73 38.38
C SER A 180 -29.38 -12.50 38.47
N LEU A 181 -29.31 -13.72 39.02
CA LEU A 181 -30.46 -14.50 39.46
C LEU A 181 -31.31 -13.72 40.48
N GLN A 182 -32.61 -13.61 40.21
CA GLN A 182 -33.63 -13.52 41.26
C GLN A 182 -34.74 -14.53 40.97
N GLN A 183 -34.89 -15.45 41.92
CA GLN A 183 -35.97 -16.42 42.06
C GLN A 183 -37.27 -15.73 42.47
N GLU A 184 -38.37 -16.17 41.87
CA GLU A 184 -39.76 -16.29 42.38
C GLU A 184 -40.51 -16.99 41.22
N GLY A 185 -41.37 -18.00 41.32
CA GLY A 185 -42.12 -18.67 42.37
C GLY A 185 -43.43 -19.16 41.72
N SER A 186 -43.78 -20.45 41.91
CA SER A 186 -45.09 -21.09 41.67
C SER A 186 -45.57 -21.51 40.25
N SER A 187 -45.48 -22.84 40.00
CA SER A 187 -46.57 -23.84 40.03
C SER A 187 -47.69 -23.93 38.94
N ILE A 188 -47.81 -25.18 38.45
CA ILE A 188 -48.97 -26.00 37.99
C ILE A 188 -49.44 -26.02 36.51
N THR A 189 -49.32 -27.25 35.95
CA THR A 189 -50.17 -28.03 34.99
C THR A 189 -50.28 -27.73 33.49
N GLU A 190 -50.09 -28.85 32.77
CA GLU A 190 -50.96 -29.45 31.74
C GLU A 190 -50.43 -29.58 30.30
N ALA A 191 -50.59 -30.81 29.83
CA ALA A 191 -50.20 -31.44 28.59
C ALA A 191 -50.81 -30.82 27.33
N ALA A 192 -50.09 -30.94 26.20
CA ALA A 192 -50.65 -31.51 24.97
C ALA A 192 -49.55 -31.82 23.94
N ALA A 193 -49.66 -33.00 23.36
CA ALA A 193 -48.84 -33.53 22.29
C ALA A 193 -49.15 -32.85 20.94
N ALA A 194 -48.12 -32.73 20.10
CA ALA A 194 -48.30 -32.64 18.65
C ALA A 194 -47.05 -33.17 17.93
N THR A 195 -47.09 -34.47 17.64
CA THR A 195 -46.25 -35.14 16.67
C THR A 195 -46.58 -34.60 15.27
N SER A 196 -45.59 -34.13 14.51
CA SER A 196 -45.71 -34.10 13.05
C SER A 196 -44.38 -34.52 12.42
N LEU A 197 -44.45 -35.62 11.67
CA LEU A 197 -43.43 -36.01 10.71
C LEU A 197 -43.41 -35.01 9.55
N SER A 198 -42.22 -34.61 9.12
CA SER A 198 -41.99 -34.37 7.70
C SER A 198 -40.62 -34.92 7.31
N THR A 199 -40.66 -35.92 6.45
CA THR A 199 -39.54 -36.39 5.65
C THR A 199 -39.57 -35.59 4.36
N GLN A 200 -38.51 -34.86 4.02
CA GLN A 200 -38.03 -34.66 2.64
C GLN A 200 -36.81 -33.71 2.60
N GLY A 201 -35.84 -34.07 1.76
CA GLY A 201 -35.00 -33.07 1.09
C GLY A 201 -33.52 -33.09 1.44
N LEU A 202 -32.78 -34.05 0.88
CA LEU A 202 -31.42 -33.76 0.40
C LEU A 202 -31.50 -32.53 -0.50
N ASN A 203 -30.90 -31.41 -0.07
CA ASN A 203 -30.54 -30.33 -0.98
C ASN A 203 -29.28 -29.64 -0.47
N SER A 204 -28.30 -29.60 -1.36
CA SER A 204 -26.98 -29.00 -1.21
C SER A 204 -27.09 -27.55 -0.75
N VAL A 205 -26.83 -27.29 0.54
CA VAL A 205 -26.47 -25.95 0.98
C VAL A 205 -24.98 -25.83 0.68
N GLY A 206 -24.66 -25.32 -0.51
CA GLY A 206 -23.42 -24.58 -0.70
C GLY A 206 -23.49 -23.41 0.27
N ILE A 207 -23.00 -23.62 1.49
CA ILE A 207 -22.75 -22.56 2.46
C ILE A 207 -21.62 -21.75 1.83
N HIS A 208 -21.97 -20.79 0.98
CA HIS A 208 -21.11 -19.64 0.73
C HIS A 208 -21.06 -18.89 2.06
N ALA A 209 -20.20 -19.38 2.95
CA ALA A 209 -19.84 -18.68 4.16
C ALA A 209 -19.44 -17.26 3.72
N PRO A 210 -19.96 -16.21 4.40
CA PRO A 210 -19.67 -14.84 4.03
C PRO A 210 -18.16 -14.68 3.94
N MET A 211 -17.70 -14.17 2.79
CA MET A 211 -16.30 -13.90 2.57
C MET A 211 -15.83 -13.00 3.73
N PRO A 212 -14.70 -13.31 4.40
CA PRO A 212 -14.22 -12.50 5.50
C PRO A 212 -14.09 -11.04 5.02
N ARG A 213 -14.69 -10.08 5.75
CA ARG A 213 -14.59 -8.62 5.50
C ARG A 213 -13.15 -8.15 5.25
N ASP A 214 -12.25 -8.90 5.84
CA ASP A 214 -10.80 -8.92 5.72
C ASP A 214 -10.24 -9.08 4.31
N LYS A 215 -10.89 -9.89 3.47
CA LYS A 215 -10.47 -10.11 2.08
C LYS A 215 -10.75 -8.89 1.21
N ASP A 216 -11.94 -8.30 1.34
CA ASP A 216 -12.30 -7.12 0.54
C ASP A 216 -11.37 -5.95 0.87
N GLN A 217 -11.08 -5.73 2.14
CA GLN A 217 -10.11 -4.71 2.55
C GLN A 217 -8.70 -5.00 2.03
N GLY A 218 -8.22 -6.24 2.14
CA GLY A 218 -6.93 -6.64 1.56
C GLY A 218 -6.86 -6.38 0.06
N MET A 219 -7.91 -6.71 -0.68
CA MET A 219 -7.98 -6.45 -2.13
C MET A 219 -8.01 -4.96 -2.46
N ILE A 220 -8.70 -4.13 -1.67
CA ILE A 220 -8.70 -2.68 -1.84
C ILE A 220 -7.28 -2.12 -1.65
N LEU A 221 -6.57 -2.55 -0.60
CA LEU A 221 -5.19 -2.10 -0.33
C LEU A 221 -4.22 -2.53 -1.44
N LEU A 222 -4.32 -3.78 -1.92
CA LEU A 222 -3.52 -4.27 -3.04
C LEU A 222 -3.82 -3.52 -4.35
N SER A 223 -5.10 -3.22 -4.60
CA SER A 223 -5.51 -2.43 -5.76
C SER A 223 -4.96 -1.00 -5.69
N ALA A 224 -5.01 -0.36 -4.51
CA ALA A 224 -4.44 0.97 -4.30
C ALA A 224 -2.91 0.97 -4.49
N TRP A 225 -2.22 -0.06 -4.01
CA TRP A 225 -0.80 -0.23 -4.25
C TRP A 225 -0.48 -0.46 -5.73
N LEU A 226 -1.18 -1.37 -6.41
CA LEU A 226 -0.92 -1.67 -7.81
C LEU A 226 -1.17 -0.46 -8.71
N ASN A 227 -2.30 0.23 -8.52
CA ASN A 227 -2.73 1.28 -9.42
C ASN A 227 -2.03 2.62 -9.18
N GLN A 228 -1.34 2.80 -8.04
CA GLN A 228 -0.63 4.03 -7.67
C GLN A 228 -1.45 5.29 -8.04
N PRO A 229 -2.66 5.49 -7.48
CA PRO A 229 -3.67 6.42 -8.02
C PRO A 229 -3.23 7.89 -8.08
N HIS A 230 -2.19 8.26 -7.34
CA HIS A 230 -1.62 9.61 -7.39
C HIS A 230 -0.60 9.80 -8.52
N LEU A 231 -0.03 8.71 -9.05
CA LEU A 231 0.90 8.72 -10.17
C LEU A 231 0.14 8.69 -11.50
N LYS A 232 -0.23 9.86 -12.00
CA LYS A 232 -0.87 10.01 -13.30
C LYS A 232 0.14 9.69 -14.41
N THR A 233 0.06 8.49 -14.98
CA THR A 233 0.99 8.00 -16.02
C THR A 233 1.16 8.97 -17.17
N ASP A 234 0.08 9.59 -17.62
CA ASP A 234 0.11 10.53 -18.76
C ASP A 234 0.93 11.77 -18.43
N ALA A 235 0.79 12.32 -17.21
CA ALA A 235 1.52 13.50 -16.80
C ALA A 235 3.02 13.20 -16.58
N LEU A 236 3.33 12.01 -16.07
CA LEU A 236 4.71 11.53 -15.93
C LEU A 236 5.36 11.25 -17.29
N ALA A 237 4.61 10.69 -18.24
CA ALA A 237 5.06 10.48 -19.61
C ALA A 237 5.31 11.83 -20.32
N THR A 238 4.42 12.81 -20.15
CA THR A 238 4.65 14.18 -20.65
C THR A 238 5.92 14.79 -20.05
N PHE A 239 6.18 14.59 -18.75
CA PHE A 239 7.44 15.03 -18.15
C PHE A 239 8.65 14.32 -18.76
N ASP A 240 8.56 13.02 -19.05
CA ASP A 240 9.67 12.27 -19.63
C ASP A 240 9.96 12.67 -21.08
N GLU A 241 8.93 12.87 -21.89
CA GLU A 241 9.03 13.43 -23.23
C GLU A 241 9.63 14.84 -23.20
N PHE A 242 9.17 15.66 -22.25
CA PHE A 242 9.67 17.01 -22.02
C PHE A 242 11.17 17.00 -21.69
N CYS A 243 11.60 16.17 -20.73
CA CYS A 243 13.01 16.01 -20.42
C CYS A 243 13.78 15.48 -21.63
N GLN A 244 13.22 14.55 -22.39
CA GLN A 244 13.90 14.00 -23.57
C GLN A 244 14.16 15.07 -24.64
N VAL A 245 13.20 15.96 -24.90
CA VAL A 245 13.37 17.06 -25.87
C VAL A 245 14.42 18.06 -25.38
N GLU A 246 14.33 18.49 -24.12
CA GLU A 246 15.19 19.56 -23.59
C GLU A 246 16.61 19.08 -23.22
N MET A 247 16.79 17.79 -22.92
CA MET A 247 18.11 17.21 -22.62
C MET A 247 18.86 16.71 -23.87
N TYR A 248 18.24 16.74 -25.06
CA TYR A 248 18.90 16.31 -26.30
C TYR A 248 19.84 17.42 -26.79
N GLU A 249 21.06 17.43 -26.25
CA GLU A 249 22.16 18.17 -26.86
C GLU A 249 22.43 17.53 -28.22
N GLY A 250 22.16 18.24 -29.31
CA GLY A 250 22.57 17.80 -30.65
C GLY A 250 24.08 17.56 -30.65
N GLU A 251 24.49 16.33 -30.96
CA GLU A 251 25.89 15.95 -31.22
C GLU A 251 26.54 16.86 -32.28
#